data_AF-R7V494-F1
#
_entry.id   AF-R7V494-F1
#
_cell.length_a   1.000
_cell.length_b   1.000
_cell.length_c   1.000
_cell.angle_alpha   90.00
_cell.angle_beta   90.00
_cell.angle_gamma   90.00
#
_symmetry.space_group_name_H-M   'P 1'
#
loop_
_entity.id
_entity.type
_entity.pdbx_description
1 polymer ?
#
loop_
_entity_poly.entity_id
_entity_poly.type
_entity_poly.pdbx_seq_one_letter_code
_entity_poly.pdbx_strand_id
1 'polypeptide(L)'
;MGASKEENYEHVLMCLICRSLFDDNDHQPKFLPCHHTFCKDCLREYVRQIGEEIECPSCRKVATVPTAGVSALQTNFYVKYIHNLVQGVYIGDGTNVTCAVHPGRQLKHFCRQCACSVCDDC
;
A
#
# COMPACT_ATOMS: atom_id res chain seq x y z
N MET A 1 12.70 -16.05 23.26
CA MET A 1 12.73 -15.68 21.83
C MET A 1 11.49 -14.85 21.57
N GLY A 2 11.60 -13.52 21.70
CA GLY A 2 10.47 -12.61 21.61
C GLY A 2 10.39 -12.02 20.21
N ALA A 3 9.29 -12.28 19.51
CA ALA A 3 8.97 -11.56 18.29
C ALA A 3 8.80 -10.06 18.64
N SER A 4 9.61 -9.20 18.04
CA SER A 4 9.46 -7.75 18.17
C SER A 4 8.16 -7.31 17.50
N LYS A 5 7.52 -6.27 18.04
CA LYS A 5 6.22 -5.73 17.60
C LYS A 5 6.23 -5.09 16.19
N GLU A 6 7.25 -5.36 15.38
CA GLU A 6 7.55 -4.71 14.10
C GLU A 6 7.37 -5.66 12.89
N GLU A 7 7.15 -6.96 13.11
CA GLU A 7 7.24 -8.00 12.06
C GLU A 7 5.93 -8.30 11.29
N ASN A 8 4.86 -7.49 11.34
CA ASN A 8 3.53 -7.97 10.88
C ASN A 8 2.77 -7.13 9.84
N TYR A 9 3.44 -6.26 9.08
CA TYR A 9 2.78 -5.47 8.02
C TYR A 9 3.33 -5.71 6.61
N GLU A 10 4.39 -6.50 6.49
CA GLU A 10 5.01 -6.85 5.20
C GLU A 10 3.99 -7.41 4.20
N HIS A 11 3.09 -8.27 4.68
CA HIS A 11 2.09 -8.92 3.84
C HIS A 11 1.00 -7.95 3.33
N VAL A 12 0.88 -6.77 3.95
CA VAL A 12 -0.10 -5.74 3.58
C VAL A 12 0.51 -4.71 2.63
N LEU A 13 1.81 -4.43 2.77
CA LEU A 13 2.52 -3.38 2.02
C LEU A 13 3.29 -3.88 0.80
N MET A 14 3.38 -5.19 0.60
CA MET A 14 4.13 -5.78 -0.50
C MET A 14 3.25 -6.64 -1.40
N CYS A 15 3.62 -6.70 -2.68
CA CYS A 15 3.01 -7.62 -3.63
C CYS A 15 3.35 -9.08 -3.25
N LEU A 16 2.34 -9.95 -3.20
CA LEU A 16 2.54 -11.36 -2.85
C LEU A 16 3.27 -12.18 -3.94
N ILE A 17 3.38 -11.64 -5.17
CA ILE A 17 4.05 -12.30 -6.30
C ILE A 17 5.53 -11.91 -6.33
N CYS A 18 5.85 -10.63 -6.54
CA CYS A 18 7.23 -10.16 -6.67
C CYS A 18 7.89 -9.74 -5.35
N ARG A 19 7.15 -9.74 -4.23
CA ARG A 19 7.62 -9.30 -2.90
C ARG A 19 8.16 -7.86 -2.86
N SER A 20 7.83 -7.04 -3.85
CA SER A 20 8.19 -5.62 -3.88
C SER A 20 7.15 -4.77 -3.16
N LEU A 21 7.59 -3.68 -2.52
CA LEU A 21 6.71 -2.68 -1.91
C LEU A 21 5.78 -2.06 -2.97
N PHE A 22 4.54 -1.81 -2.58
CA PHE A 22 3.58 -1.12 -3.44
C PHE A 22 3.95 0.36 -3.59
N ASP A 23 3.82 0.90 -4.81
CA ASP A 23 4.13 2.29 -5.15
C ASP A 23 3.08 2.89 -6.11
N ASP A 24 3.33 4.08 -6.66
CA ASP A 24 2.42 4.74 -7.63
C ASP A 24 2.72 4.39 -9.09
N ASN A 25 3.83 3.72 -9.33
CA ASN A 25 4.37 3.41 -10.63
C ASN A 25 4.00 1.97 -11.00
N ASP A 26 5.01 1.12 -11.17
CA ASP A 26 4.90 -0.25 -11.65
C ASP A 26 4.39 -1.21 -10.57
N HIS A 27 4.67 -0.88 -9.31
CA HIS A 27 4.14 -1.61 -8.16
C HIS A 27 2.79 -1.06 -7.67
N GLN A 28 2.00 -0.43 -8.53
CA GLN A 28 0.68 0.06 -8.12
C GLN A 28 -0.23 -1.09 -7.65
N PRO A 29 -0.82 -1.01 -6.43
CA PRO A 29 -1.63 -2.10 -5.87
C PRO A 29 -2.99 -2.13 -6.57
N LYS A 30 -3.31 -3.24 -7.23
CA LYS A 30 -4.56 -3.44 -7.97
C LYS A 30 -5.40 -4.55 -7.36
N PHE A 31 -6.69 -4.29 -7.21
CA PHE A 31 -7.66 -5.30 -6.83
C PHE A 31 -8.00 -6.20 -8.01
N LEU A 32 -8.02 -7.50 -7.74
CA LEU A 32 -8.89 -8.41 -8.48
C LEU A 32 -10.32 -8.34 -7.92
N PRO A 33 -11.36 -8.75 -8.67
CA PRO A 33 -12.75 -8.84 -8.19
C PRO A 33 -12.94 -9.68 -6.93
N CYS A 34 -12.00 -10.59 -6.64
CA CYS A 34 -11.96 -11.36 -5.39
C CYS A 34 -11.40 -10.58 -4.18
N HIS A 35 -11.05 -9.30 -4.35
CA HIS A 35 -10.45 -8.39 -3.37
C HIS A 35 -9.01 -8.70 -2.94
N HIS A 36 -8.35 -9.68 -3.55
CA HIS A 36 -6.89 -9.83 -3.40
C HIS A 36 -6.15 -8.75 -4.20
N THR A 37 -5.03 -8.30 -3.64
CA THR A 37 -4.24 -7.19 -4.19
C THR A 37 -2.88 -7.67 -4.67
N PHE A 38 -2.53 -7.30 -5.89
CA PHE A 38 -1.22 -7.57 -6.51
C PHE A 38 -0.74 -6.31 -7.25
N CYS A 39 0.55 -6.22 -7.55
CA CYS A 39 1.00 -5.07 -8.32
C CYS A 39 0.56 -5.15 -9.79
N LYS A 40 0.36 -3.96 -10.36
CA LYS A 40 0.01 -3.75 -11.77
C LYS A 40 0.93 -4.53 -12.71
N ASP A 41 2.24 -4.51 -12.49
CA ASP A 41 3.18 -5.18 -13.39
C ASP A 41 3.14 -6.71 -13.31
N CYS A 42 3.01 -7.28 -12.11
CA CYS A 42 2.81 -8.73 -12.00
C CYS A 42 1.51 -9.17 -12.68
N LEU A 43 0.42 -8.41 -12.53
CA LEU A 43 -0.84 -8.72 -13.20
C LEU A 43 -0.73 -8.60 -14.73
N ARG A 44 0.00 -7.60 -15.26
CA ARG A 44 0.25 -7.50 -16.71
C ARG A 44 0.99 -8.72 -17.25
N GLU A 45 2.03 -9.16 -16.54
CA GLU A 45 2.81 -10.31 -16.96
C GLU A 45 1.98 -11.60 -16.92
N TYR A 46 1.11 -11.74 -15.91
CA TYR A 46 0.17 -12.84 -15.81
C TYR A 46 -0.80 -12.90 -17.02
N VAL A 47 -1.37 -11.75 -17.39
CA VAL A 47 -2.28 -11.61 -18.54
C VAL A 47 -1.59 -11.94 -19.85
N ARG A 48 -0.33 -11.51 -20.04
CA ARG A 48 0.45 -11.83 -21.25
C ARG A 48 0.65 -13.33 -21.46
N GLN A 49 0.70 -14.10 -20.37
CA GLN A 49 0.91 -15.54 -20.41
C GLN A 49 -0.38 -16.33 -20.61
N ILE A 50 -1.52 -15.85 -20.09
CA ILE A 50 -2.77 -16.64 -19.96
C ILE A 50 -3.93 -16.12 -20.84
N GLY A 51 -3.92 -14.85 -21.26
CA GLY A 51 -4.97 -14.25 -22.10
C GLY A 51 -5.81 -13.21 -21.35
N GLU A 52 -7.11 -13.10 -21.66
CA GLU A 52 -8.02 -12.07 -21.12
C GLU A 52 -8.53 -12.36 -19.69
N GLU A 53 -8.14 -13.49 -19.10
CA GLU A 53 -8.53 -13.92 -17.77
C GLU A 53 -7.32 -14.08 -16.85
N ILE A 54 -7.52 -13.75 -15.58
CA ILE A 54 -6.55 -13.91 -14.50
C ILE A 54 -7.13 -14.86 -13.47
N GLU A 55 -6.48 -16.01 -13.26
CA GLU A 55 -6.72 -16.83 -12.07
C GLU A 55 -5.97 -16.22 -10.89
N CYS A 56 -6.68 -15.87 -9.81
CA CYS A 56 -6.07 -15.25 -8.64
C CYS A 56 -5.04 -16.20 -7.97
N PRO A 57 -3.77 -15.81 -7.82
CA PRO A 57 -2.75 -16.67 -7.19
C PRO A 57 -3.05 -17.05 -5.74
N SER A 58 -3.84 -16.25 -5.02
CA SER A 58 -4.17 -16.50 -3.61
C SER A 58 -5.39 -17.39 -3.41
N CYS A 59 -6.39 -17.32 -4.30
CA CYS A 59 -7.69 -17.99 -4.07
C CYS A 59 -8.26 -18.73 -5.27
N ARG A 60 -7.55 -18.74 -6.41
CA ARG A 60 -7.93 -19.44 -7.65
C ARG A 60 -9.23 -18.98 -8.31
N LYS A 61 -9.84 -17.90 -7.81
CA LYS A 61 -11.00 -17.28 -8.48
C LYS A 61 -10.53 -16.61 -9.77
N VAL A 62 -11.22 -16.93 -10.86
CA VAL A 62 -10.98 -16.32 -12.18
C VAL A 62 -11.58 -14.92 -12.22
N ALA A 63 -10.86 -14.00 -12.83
CA ALA A 63 -11.24 -12.62 -13.02
C ALA A 63 -11.02 -12.22 -14.47
N THR A 64 -12.04 -11.66 -15.11
CA THR A 64 -11.90 -11.09 -16.45
C THR A 64 -11.18 -9.74 -16.37
N VAL A 65 -10.21 -9.52 -17.25
CA VAL A 65 -9.51 -8.25 -17.35
C VAL A 65 -10.39 -7.26 -18.13
N PRO A 66 -10.51 -6.00 -17.68
CA PRO A 66 -11.20 -4.99 -18.47
C PRO A 66 -10.57 -4.84 -19.86
N THR A 67 -11.35 -4.46 -20.87
CA THR A 67 -10.85 -4.22 -22.24
C THR A 67 -9.74 -3.16 -22.29
N ALA A 68 -9.76 -2.21 -21.35
CA ALA A 68 -8.70 -1.21 -21.17
C ALA A 68 -7.43 -1.76 -20.45
N GLY A 69 -7.36 -3.07 -20.22
CA GLY A 69 -6.26 -3.78 -19.60
C GLY A 69 -6.19 -3.66 -18.09
N VAL A 70 -5.10 -4.21 -17.53
CA VAL A 70 -4.82 -4.27 -16.08
C VAL A 70 -4.81 -2.89 -15.42
N SER A 71 -4.40 -1.84 -16.14
CA SER A 71 -4.37 -0.47 -15.61
C SER A 71 -5.76 0.02 -15.17
N ALA A 72 -6.83 -0.49 -15.78
CA ALA A 72 -8.21 -0.14 -15.48
C ALA A 72 -8.80 -0.87 -14.26
N LEU A 73 -8.07 -1.84 -13.69
CA LEU A 73 -8.44 -2.43 -12.40
C LEU A 73 -8.39 -1.36 -11.30
N GLN A 74 -9.29 -1.51 -10.33
CA GLN A 74 -9.37 -0.61 -9.19
C GLN A 74 -8.07 -0.64 -8.39
N THR A 75 -7.55 0.54 -8.08
CA THR A 75 -6.38 0.68 -7.20
C THR A 75 -6.78 0.49 -5.74
N ASN A 76 -6.03 -0.31 -5.00
CA ASN A 76 -6.22 -0.45 -3.55
C ASN A 76 -5.57 0.72 -2.81
N PHE A 77 -6.31 1.80 -2.62
CA PHE A 77 -5.85 2.98 -1.88
C PHE A 77 -5.68 2.73 -0.37
N TYR A 78 -6.26 1.66 0.18
CA TYR A 78 -6.11 1.32 1.59
C TYR A 78 -4.68 0.89 1.93
N VAL A 79 -4.01 0.17 1.03
CA VAL A 79 -2.59 -0.16 1.15
C VAL A 79 -1.74 1.10 1.25
N LYS A 80 -2.03 2.12 0.43
CA LYS A 80 -1.33 3.41 0.49
C LYS A 80 -1.58 4.12 1.81
N TYR A 81 -2.83 4.12 2.27
CA TYR A 81 -3.19 4.70 3.57
C TYR A 81 -2.41 4.04 4.71
N ILE A 82 -2.34 2.71 4.73
CA ILE A 82 -1.53 1.96 5.72
C ILE A 82 -0.05 2.30 5.57
N HIS A 83 0.49 2.35 4.35
CA HIS A 83 1.89 2.71 4.12
C HIS A 83 2.23 4.06 4.78
N ASN A 84 1.38 5.05 4.57
CA ASN A 84 1.51 6.38 5.16
C ASN A 84 1.41 6.36 6.70
N LEU A 85 0.47 5.59 7.24
CA LEU A 85 0.34 5.42 8.69
C LEU A 85 1.56 4.76 9.31
N VAL A 86 2.07 3.68 8.69
CA VAL A 86 3.22 2.91 9.18
C VAL A 86 4.50 3.75 9.12
N GLN A 87 4.66 4.57 8.08
CA GLN A 87 5.79 5.49 7.98
C GLN A 87 5.65 6.74 8.87
N GLY A 88 4.51 6.93 9.56
CA GLY A 88 4.24 8.13 10.35
C GLY A 88 4.11 9.41 9.52
N VAL A 89 4.04 9.26 8.19
CA VAL A 89 3.95 10.33 7.20
C VAL A 89 2.49 10.42 6.76
N TYR A 90 1.69 11.23 7.45
CA TYR A 90 0.52 11.82 6.80
C TYR A 90 1.04 12.58 5.56
N ILE A 91 0.54 12.25 4.37
CA ILE A 91 1.02 12.84 3.11
C ILE A 91 0.92 14.37 3.18
N GLY A 92 2.10 14.97 3.22
CA GLY A 92 2.44 16.33 2.87
C GLY A 92 3.91 16.30 2.49
N ASP A 93 4.20 16.48 1.20
CA ASP A 93 5.51 16.41 0.55
C ASP A 93 6.72 16.71 1.46
N GLY A 94 7.55 15.68 1.67
CA GLY A 94 9.02 15.71 1.59
C GLY A 94 9.86 16.77 2.31
N THR A 95 9.30 17.74 3.04
CA THR A 95 10.04 18.86 3.62
C THR A 95 9.36 19.33 4.91
N ASN A 96 10.04 19.16 6.04
CA ASN A 96 9.75 19.86 7.30
C ASN A 96 8.27 19.85 7.73
N VAL A 97 7.68 18.66 7.92
CA VAL A 97 6.34 18.56 8.52
C VAL A 97 6.44 19.05 9.97
N THR A 98 5.91 20.24 10.20
CA THR A 98 5.93 20.90 11.50
C THR A 98 4.58 20.81 12.17
N CYS A 99 4.59 20.88 13.50
CA CYS A 99 3.38 20.83 14.30
C CYS A 99 2.50 22.05 14.01
N ALA A 100 1.22 21.79 13.73
CA ALA A 100 0.22 22.84 13.53
C ALA A 100 -0.01 23.68 14.80
N VAL A 101 0.22 23.11 15.99
CA VAL A 101 0.09 23.77 17.28
C VAL A 101 1.39 24.47 17.69
N HIS A 102 2.54 23.89 17.31
CA HIS A 102 3.88 24.37 17.67
C HIS A 102 4.69 24.69 16.40
N PRO A 103 4.57 25.91 15.85
CA PRO A 103 5.26 26.30 14.62
C PRO A 103 6.77 26.04 14.69
N GLY A 104 7.32 25.45 13.62
CA GLY A 104 8.75 25.16 13.51
C GLY A 104 9.22 23.90 14.26
N ARG A 105 8.38 23.28 15.10
CA ARG A 105 8.69 21.99 15.73
C ARG A 105 8.34 20.85 14.79
N GLN A 106 9.30 19.96 14.54
CA GLN A 106 9.07 18.79 13.71
C GLN A 106 8.17 17.77 14.41
N LEU A 107 7.30 17.14 13.64
CA LEU A 107 6.55 15.98 14.11
C LEU A 107 7.52 14.80 14.26
N LYS A 108 7.64 14.26 15.46
CA LYS A 108 8.59 13.19 15.81
C LYS A 108 7.95 11.99 16.49
N HIS A 109 6.71 12.13 16.96
CA HIS A 109 6.01 11.12 17.75
C HIS A 109 4.64 10.80 17.14
N PHE A 110 4.09 9.65 17.50
CA PHE A 110 2.73 9.26 17.14
C PHE A 110 1.88 9.16 18.41
N CYS A 111 0.86 10.02 18.53
CA CYS A 111 -0.07 9.96 19.64
C CYS A 111 -1.13 8.89 19.38
N ARG A 112 -1.17 7.85 20.24
CA ARG A 112 -2.14 6.74 20.09
C ARG A 112 -3.59 7.13 20.38
N GLN A 113 -3.80 8.12 21.24
CA GLN A 113 -5.16 8.57 21.60
C GLN A 113 -5.76 9.44 20.49
N CYS A 114 -4.94 10.34 19.93
CA CYS A 114 -5.36 11.23 18.85
C CYS A 114 -5.18 10.61 17.44
N ALA A 115 -4.50 9.47 17.37
CA ALA A 115 -4.13 8.77 16.13
C ALA A 115 -3.43 9.67 15.09
N CYS A 116 -2.62 10.62 15.54
CA CYS A 116 -1.94 11.60 14.69
C CYS A 116 -0.46 11.77 15.06
N SER A 117 0.34 12.24 14.11
CA SER A 117 1.74 12.61 14.34
C SER A 117 1.82 13.93 15.12
N VAL A 118 2.63 13.96 16.17
CA VAL A 118 2.76 15.08 17.12
C VAL A 118 4.24 15.44 17.35
N CYS A 119 4.52 16.65 17.84
CA CYS A 119 5.88 17.04 18.26
C CYS A 119 6.14 16.67 19.73
N ASP A 120 7.37 16.87 20.21
CA ASP A 120 7.77 16.60 21.59
C ASP A 120 6.91 17.34 22.65
N ASP A 121 6.33 18.46 22.25
CA ASP A 121 5.61 19.40 23.14
C ASP A 121 4.08 19.25 23.10
N CYS A 122 3.54 18.29 22.32
CA CYS A 122 2.11 18.01 22.17
C CYS A 122 1.62 16.91 23.13
#